data_AF-A0A838SA18-F1
#
_entry.id   AF-A0A838SA18-F1
#
_cell.length_a   1.000
_cell.length_b   1.000
_cell.length_c   1.000
_cell.angle_alpha   90.00
_cell.angle_beta   90.00
_cell.angle_gamma   90.00
#
_symmetry.space_group_name_H-M   'P 1'
#
loop_
_entity.id
_entity.type
_entity.pdbx_description
1 polymer ?
#
loop_
_entity_poly.entity_id
_entity_poly.type
_entity_poly.pdbx_seq_one_letter_code
_entity_poly.pdbx_strand_id
1 'polypeptide(L)'
;MSGLVEGLLGLASPWGYLVVALLAGLEAAAFVGLVIPGETAMLLGGVLAFTGRASVVVMMVCAAVGAVIWAPGFVYLGFLAGHSYQRVERAAGRAGGLLAAGLVLL
;
A
#
# COMPACT_ATOMS: atom_id res chain seq x y z
N MET A 1 -1.85 -13.27 23.28
CA MET A 1 -3.10 -12.81 22.62
C MET A 1 -3.34 -11.30 22.74
N SER A 2 -2.50 -10.55 23.47
CA SER A 2 -2.59 -9.08 23.60
C SER A 2 -2.04 -8.33 22.38
N GLY A 3 -0.90 -8.75 21.81
CA GLY A 3 -0.24 -8.01 20.72
C GLY A 3 -1.04 -7.89 19.41
N LEU A 4 -1.84 -8.91 19.06
CA LEU A 4 -2.73 -8.87 17.88
C LEU A 4 -3.88 -7.87 18.08
N VAL A 5 -4.42 -7.81 19.29
CA VAL A 5 -5.49 -6.89 19.67
C VAL A 5 -4.97 -5.45 19.76
N GLU A 6 -3.76 -5.26 20.32
CA GLU A 6 -3.07 -3.98 20.36
C GLU A 6 -2.71 -3.47 18.96
N GLY A 7 -2.29 -4.36 18.05
CA GLY A 7 -2.06 -4.03 16.64
C GLY A 7 -3.34 -3.58 15.93
N LEU A 8 -4.46 -4.27 16.15
CA LEU A 8 -5.77 -3.89 15.60
C LEU A 8 -6.30 -2.58 16.19
N LEU A 9 -6.06 -2.33 17.47
CA LEU A 9 -6.39 -1.06 18.13
C LEU A 9 -5.51 0.09 17.61
N GLY A 10 -4.26 -0.18 17.25
CA GLY A 10 -3.35 0.77 16.61
C GLY A 10 -3.81 1.19 15.21
N LEU A 11 -4.47 0.30 14.46
CA LEU A 11 -5.06 0.59 13.14
C LEU A 11 -6.36 1.40 13.22
N ALA A 12 -7.08 1.35 14.35
CA ALA A 12 -8.27 2.18 14.58
C ALA A 12 -7.92 3.65 14.91
N SER A 13 -6.63 3.95 15.14
CA SER A 13 -6.09 5.29 15.31
C SER A 13 -6.21 6.13 14.03
N PRO A 14 -6.27 7.48 14.09
CA PRO A 14 -6.20 8.37 12.93
C PRO A 14 -5.06 8.05 11.96
N TRP A 15 -3.93 7.59 12.49
CA TRP A 15 -2.76 7.18 11.71
C TRP A 15 -2.98 5.89 10.92
N GLY A 16 -3.86 5.00 11.37
CA GLY A 16 -4.21 3.77 10.67
C GLY A 16 -4.95 4.03 9.36
N TYR A 17 -5.81 5.06 9.30
CA TYR A 17 -6.45 5.48 8.05
C TYR A 17 -5.43 5.95 7.00
N LEU A 18 -4.41 6.71 7.44
CA LEU A 18 -3.31 7.13 6.56
C LEU A 18 -2.49 5.95 6.07
N VAL A 19 -2.17 5.00 6.96
CA VAL A 19 -1.44 3.79 6.60
C VAL A 19 -2.23 2.97 5.57
N VAL A 20 -3.52 2.72 5.79
CA VAL A 20 -4.35 1.97 4.84
C VAL A 20 -4.42 2.68 3.49
N ALA A 21 -4.61 4.00 3.46
CA ALA A 21 -4.63 4.78 2.23
C ALA A 21 -3.27 4.79 1.49
N LEU A 22 -2.16 4.80 2.24
CA LEU A 22 -0.82 4.73 1.68
C LEU A 22 -0.54 3.34 1.08
N LEU A 23 -0.84 2.28 1.83
CA LEU A 23 -0.60 0.90 1.41
C LEU A 23 -1.47 0.54 0.18
N ALA A 24 -2.74 0.92 0.18
CA ALA A 24 -3.65 0.71 -0.96
C ALA A 24 -3.22 1.50 -2.21
N GLY A 25 -2.74 2.73 -2.05
CA GLY A 25 -2.26 3.50 -3.19
C GLY A 25 -0.88 3.05 -3.72
N LEU A 26 -0.01 2.54 -2.86
CA LEU A 26 1.25 1.90 -3.25
C LEU A 26 1.02 0.61 -4.06
N GLU A 27 -0.05 -0.13 -3.76
CA GLU A 27 -0.46 -1.33 -4.49
C GLU A 27 -0.86 -1.02 -5.95
N ALA A 28 -1.55 0.09 -6.17
CA ALA A 28 -2.16 0.43 -7.45
C ALA A 28 -1.16 0.80 -8.57
N ALA A 29 0.11 1.04 -8.24
CA ALA A 29 1.02 1.70 -9.17
C ALA A 29 2.44 1.12 -9.27
N ALA A 30 2.74 0.08 -8.51
CA ALA A 30 3.93 -0.71 -8.71
C ALA A 30 3.57 -2.19 -8.69
N PHE A 31 4.40 -3.02 -9.31
CA PHE A 31 4.48 -4.47 -9.08
C PHE A 31 4.88 -4.82 -7.61
N VAL A 32 4.52 -3.93 -6.66
CA VAL A 32 4.59 -4.00 -5.19
C VAL A 32 3.23 -4.41 -4.61
N GLY A 33 2.19 -4.63 -5.43
CA GLY A 33 0.96 -5.27 -4.96
C GLY A 33 1.15 -6.68 -4.38
N LEU A 34 2.29 -7.33 -4.67
CA LEU A 34 2.67 -8.62 -4.08
C LEU A 34 3.26 -8.49 -2.65
N VAL A 35 3.81 -7.32 -2.28
CA VAL A 35 4.54 -7.12 -1.00
C VAL A 35 3.71 -6.33 0.01
N ILE A 36 2.86 -5.41 -0.46
CA ILE A 36 2.01 -4.58 0.40
C ILE A 36 0.55 -4.87 0.05
N PRO A 37 -0.17 -5.64 0.88
CA PRO A 37 -1.50 -6.10 0.50
C PRO A 37 -2.54 -5.02 0.84
N GLY A 38 -2.79 -4.10 -0.10
CA GLY A 38 -3.80 -3.05 0.02
C GLY A 38 -5.22 -3.64 0.11
N GLU A 39 -5.51 -4.67 -0.66
CA GLU A 39 -6.74 -5.47 -0.54
C GLU A 39 -6.93 -6.06 0.86
N THR A 40 -5.87 -6.60 1.48
CA THR A 40 -5.96 -7.14 2.84
C THR A 40 -6.21 -6.04 3.88
N ALA A 41 -5.60 -4.87 3.70
CA ALA A 41 -5.85 -3.71 4.55
C ALA A 41 -7.29 -3.19 4.42
N MET A 42 -7.85 -3.16 3.20
CA MET A 42 -9.26 -2.82 2.97
C MET A 42 -10.21 -3.86 3.57
N LEU A 43 -9.90 -5.15 3.45
CA LEU A 43 -10.69 -6.22 4.07
C LEU A 43 -10.68 -6.10 5.60
N LEU A 44 -9.53 -5.87 6.22
CA LEU A 44 -9.42 -5.64 7.67
C LEU A 44 -10.14 -4.36 8.10
N GLY A 45 -10.03 -3.29 7.31
CA GLY A 45 -10.80 -2.06 7.54
C GLY A 45 -12.31 -2.30 7.50
N GLY A 46 -12.78 -3.13 6.57
CA GLY A 46 -14.18 -3.56 6.50
C GLY A 46 -14.62 -4.37 7.72
N VAL A 47 -13.79 -5.28 8.21
CA VAL A 47 -14.04 -6.04 9.45
C VAL A 47 -14.11 -5.10 10.67
N LEU A 48 -13.19 -4.15 10.78
CA LEU A 48 -13.21 -3.15 11.86
C LEU A 48 -14.47 -2.29 11.81
N ALA A 49 -14.91 -1.92 10.61
CA ALA A 49 -16.14 -1.16 10.44
C ALA A 49 -17.39 -1.97 10.80
N PHE A 50 -17.42 -3.26 10.46
CA PHE A 50 -18.49 -4.17 10.88
C PHE A 50 -18.58 -4.33 12.41
N THR A 51 -17.45 -4.31 13.12
CA THR A 51 -17.43 -4.36 14.59
C THR A 51 -17.81 -3.04 15.28
N GLY A 52 -18.19 -2.00 14.52
CA GLY A 52 -18.54 -0.68 15.04
C GLY A 52 -17.33 0.15 15.51
N ARG A 53 -16.10 -0.31 15.23
CA ARG A 53 -14.86 0.35 15.65
C ARG A 53 -14.33 1.37 14.65
N ALA A 54 -14.85 1.35 13.42
CA ALA A 54 -14.54 2.31 12.38
C ALA A 54 -15.81 2.66 11.59
N SER A 55 -15.83 3.84 10.98
CA SER A 55 -16.91 4.22 10.07
C SER A 55 -16.63 3.67 8.67
N VAL A 56 -17.56 2.87 8.12
CA VAL A 56 -17.51 2.39 6.73
C VAL A 56 -17.31 3.54 5.75
N VAL A 57 -18.08 4.63 5.94
CA VAL A 57 -18.05 5.79 5.02
C VAL A 57 -16.68 6.45 5.05
N VAL A 58 -16.11 6.65 6.24
CA VAL A 58 -14.78 7.26 6.38
C VAL A 58 -13.70 6.36 5.76
N MET A 59 -13.78 5.05 5.99
CA MET A 59 -12.86 4.09 5.40
C MET A 59 -12.89 4.11 3.86
N MET A 60 -14.09 4.14 3.27
CA MET A 60 -14.27 4.22 1.82
C MET A 60 -13.71 5.52 1.24
N VAL A 61 -13.97 6.66 1.89
CA VAL A 61 -13.44 7.96 1.45
C VAL A 61 -11.92 7.99 1.55
N CYS A 62 -11.34 7.53 2.65
CA CYS A 62 -9.89 7.46 2.81
C CYS A 62 -9.24 6.58 1.74
N ALA A 63 -9.82 5.41 1.45
CA ALA A 63 -9.32 4.52 0.42
C ALA A 63 -9.41 5.15 -0.99
N ALA A 64 -10.55 5.77 -1.32
CA ALA A 64 -10.74 6.45 -2.60
C ALA A 64 -9.76 7.63 -2.78
N VAL A 65 -9.59 8.47 -1.75
CA VAL A 65 -8.65 9.59 -1.78
C VAL A 65 -7.22 9.09 -1.92
N GLY A 66 -6.84 8.03 -1.18
CA GLY A 66 -5.55 7.37 -1.33
C GLY A 66 -5.29 6.94 -2.77
N ALA A 67 -6.23 6.20 -3.38
CA ALA A 67 -6.12 5.75 -4.76
C ALA A 67 -6.01 6.92 -5.76
N VAL A 68 -6.83 7.97 -5.59
CA VAL A 68 -6.84 9.14 -6.48
C VAL A 68 -5.55 9.97 -6.37
N ILE A 69 -4.93 10.04 -5.20
CA ILE A 69 -3.65 10.74 -5.02
C ILE A 69 -2.50 9.94 -5.63
N TRP A 70 -2.48 8.63 -5.37
CA TRP A 70 -1.37 7.78 -5.77
C TRP A 70 -1.33 7.50 -7.28
N ALA A 71 -2.47 7.39 -7.96
CA ALA A 71 -2.54 7.19 -9.40
C ALA A 71 -1.73 8.23 -10.21
N PRO A 72 -1.99 9.55 -10.10
CA PRO A 72 -1.19 10.56 -10.79
C PRO A 72 0.21 10.71 -10.17
N GLY A 73 0.36 10.50 -8.85
CA GLY A 73 1.66 10.59 -8.17
C GLY A 73 2.69 9.62 -8.73
N PHE A 74 2.29 8.38 -9.00
CA PHE A 74 3.18 7.39 -9.62
C PHE A 74 3.44 7.65 -11.10
N VAL A 75 2.44 8.13 -11.84
CA VAL A 75 2.66 8.53 -13.25
C VAL A 75 3.71 9.65 -13.30
N TYR A 76 3.62 10.62 -12.39
CA TYR A 76 4.58 11.71 -12.30
C TYR A 76 5.97 11.23 -11.83
N LEU A 77 6.03 10.34 -10.84
CA LEU A 77 7.27 9.69 -10.43
C LEU A 77 7.93 8.93 -11.58
N GLY A 78 7.16 8.17 -12.36
CA GLY A 78 7.65 7.49 -13.55
C GLY A 78 8.17 8.46 -14.62
N PHE A 79 7.47 9.58 -14.83
CA PHE A 79 7.90 10.65 -15.73
C PHE A 79 9.24 11.27 -15.28
N LEU A 80 9.39 11.60 -14.00
CA LEU A 80 10.64 12.11 -13.42
C LEU A 80 11.77 11.08 -13.48
N ALA A 81 11.47 9.81 -13.19
CA ALA A 81 12.40 8.71 -13.26
C ALA A 81 12.91 8.51 -14.71
N GLY A 82 12.04 8.71 -15.71
CA GLY A 82 12.39 8.68 -17.13
C GLY A 82 13.49 9.66 -17.52
N HIS A 83 13.56 10.84 -16.90
CA HIS A 83 14.65 11.81 -17.13
C HIS A 83 16.03 11.29 -16.70
N SER A 84 16.10 10.21 -15.91
CA SER A 84 17.33 9.54 -15.46
C SER A 84 17.31 8.04 -15.80
N TYR A 85 16.81 7.68 -16.99
CA TYR A 85 16.57 6.31 -17.45
C TYR A 85 17.71 5.34 -17.13
N GLN A 86 18.97 5.72 -17.34
CA GLN A 86 20.14 4.86 -17.08
C GLN A 86 20.35 4.47 -15.60
N ARG A 87 19.88 5.29 -14.65
CA ARG A 87 19.94 4.98 -13.21
C ARG A 87 18.74 4.13 -12.79
N VAL A 88 17.58 4.39 -13.37
CA VAL A 88 16.35 3.63 -13.15
C VAL A 88 16.50 2.23 -13.71
N GLU A 89 17.05 2.07 -14.91
CA GLU A 89 17.30 0.78 -15.55
C GLU A 89 18.24 -0.10 -14.70
N ARG A 90 19.32 0.48 -14.16
CA ARG A 90 20.23 -0.25 -13.25
C ARG A 90 19.59 -0.58 -11.91
N ALA A 91 18.80 0.33 -11.33
CA ALA A 91 18.12 0.09 -10.06
C ALA A 91 16.99 -0.93 -10.20
N ALA A 92 16.19 -0.83 -11.27
CA ALA A 92 15.11 -1.75 -11.61
C ALA A 92 15.65 -3.14 -11.98
N GLY A 93 16.77 -3.23 -12.71
CA GLY A 93 17.43 -4.50 -13.00
C GLY A 93 17.96 -5.19 -11.73
N ARG A 94 18.52 -4.41 -10.79
CA ARG A 94 19.03 -4.94 -9.51
C ARG A 94 17.90 -5.36 -8.56
N ALA A 95 16.84 -4.55 -8.47
CA ALA A 95 15.65 -4.86 -7.69
C ALA A 95 14.90 -6.06 -8.28
N GLY A 96 14.69 -6.09 -9.60
CA GLY A 96 14.07 -7.22 -10.31
C GLY A 96 14.87 -8.51 -10.15
N GLY A 97 16.21 -8.45 -10.24
CA GLY A 97 17.07 -9.61 -10.00
C GLY A 97 16.99 -10.15 -8.57
N LEU A 98 16.95 -9.28 -7.56
CA LEU A 98 16.79 -9.67 -6.16
C LEU A 98 15.40 -10.24 -5.86
N LEU A 99 14.35 -9.67 -6.43
CA LEU A 99 12.99 -10.17 -6.28
C LEU A 99 12.81 -11.53 -6.96
N ALA A 100 13.35 -11.70 -8.17
CA ALA A 100 13.34 -12.99 -8.86
C ALA A 100 14.11 -14.05 -8.08
N ALA A 101 15.29 -13.71 -7.54
CA ALA A 101 16.07 -14.62 -6.70
C ALA A 101 15.32 -14.97 -5.40
N GLY A 102 14.70 -13.99 -4.73
CA GLY A 102 13.91 -14.21 -3.52
C GLY A 102 12.69 -15.09 -3.75
N LEU A 103 11.98 -14.93 -4.88
CA LEU A 103 10.85 -15.76 -5.26
C LEU A 103 11.26 -17.20 -5.60
N VAL A 104 12.40 -17.39 -6.26
CA VAL A 104 12.94 -18.73 -6.58
C VAL A 104 13.43 -19.47 -5.32
N LEU A 105 13.75 -18.72 -4.25
CA LEU A 105 14.24 -19.26 -2.98
C LEU A 105 13.15 -19.46 -1.91
N LEU A 106 11.91 -19.05 -2.18
CA LEU A 106 10.71 -19.24 -1.33
C LEU A 106 9.96 -20.52 -1.71
#